data_AF-A0A9E2EAD6-F1
#
_entry.id   AF-A0A9E2EAD6-F1
#
_cell.length_a   1.000
_cell.length_b   1.000
_cell.length_c   1.000
_cell.angle_alpha   90.00
_cell.angle_beta   90.00
_cell.angle_gamma   90.00
#
_symmetry.space_group_name_H-M   'P 1'
#
loop_
_entity.id
_entity.type
_entity.pdbx_description
1 polymer ?
#
loop_
_entity_poly.entity_id
_entity_poly.type
_entity_poly.pdbx_seq_one_letter_code
_entity_poly.pdbx_strand_id
1 'polypeptide(L)'
;MEPKQATERTQAPAPAPLTVPQTSEQPTITKPKVTPTPVPKPNPKPSIETRQSKILDDLNGYSPVKLPKKTPPETGEQIRQRITALPKDQKTKTIEGFSPKQAMAYHEATRVAARQLTNGSNNVNTAQVQAQNQATPKPSQSTSKYSSPYTKEFREQIHANESNVYDHNSTNWANEKKGIWNALGRYQMTEIALKDVGLRKKGKWTGKYGVWSRDDFLKNPDDLQERVLTEHLEKMTTYIATLRPHIGKTIKGIKANFEVNENNMLAAAHRRGNGMLSMYLEHLKSNNYKSDASKFPPEHNDEFLEIETRLRKFENIQAKK
;
A
#
# COMPACT_ATOMS: atom_id res chain seq x y z
N MET A 1 54.95 -44.81 8.57
CA MET A 1 54.37 -44.56 9.90
C MET A 1 55.09 -43.35 10.48
N GLU A 2 54.52 -42.17 10.32
CA GLU A 2 55.04 -40.92 10.90
C GLU A 2 54.24 -40.56 12.16
N PRO A 3 54.88 -40.12 13.25
CA PRO A 3 54.16 -39.76 14.47
C PRO A 3 53.58 -38.34 14.37
N LYS A 4 52.28 -38.24 14.66
CA LYS A 4 51.56 -36.96 14.83
C LYS A 4 52.00 -36.28 16.13
N GLN A 5 52.52 -35.05 16.02
CA GLN A 5 52.76 -34.20 17.18
C GLN A 5 51.44 -33.53 17.62
N ALA A 6 51.13 -33.67 18.91
CA ALA A 6 49.99 -33.04 19.57
C ALA A 6 50.35 -31.61 19.99
N THR A 7 49.51 -30.64 19.63
CA THR A 7 49.65 -29.24 20.04
C THR A 7 48.80 -28.98 21.29
N GLU A 8 49.45 -28.76 22.42
CA GLU A 8 48.83 -28.26 23.66
C GLU A 8 48.28 -26.83 23.44
N ARG A 9 46.97 -26.66 23.67
CA ARG A 9 46.33 -25.33 23.73
C ARG A 9 46.33 -24.87 25.19
N THR A 10 47.17 -23.87 25.48
CA THR A 10 47.17 -23.15 26.75
C THR A 10 45.87 -22.35 26.91
N GLN A 11 45.16 -22.59 28.00
CA GLN A 11 43.90 -21.95 28.36
C GLN A 11 44.19 -20.58 29.00
N ALA A 12 43.63 -19.51 28.42
CA ALA A 12 43.79 -18.16 28.95
C ALA A 12 43.02 -17.98 30.28
N PRO A 13 43.58 -17.25 31.27
CA PRO A 13 42.91 -17.04 32.55
C PRO A 13 41.70 -16.10 32.42
N ALA A 14 40.67 -16.40 33.21
CA ALA A 14 39.42 -15.64 33.27
C ALA A 14 39.65 -14.23 33.86
N PRO A 15 38.95 -13.20 33.36
CA PRO A 15 39.03 -11.84 33.90
C PRO A 15 38.34 -11.74 35.28
N ALA A 16 38.98 -10.99 36.17
CA ALA A 16 38.48 -10.70 37.52
C ALA A 16 37.19 -9.87 37.51
N PRO A 17 36.28 -10.06 38.49
CA PRO A 17 35.05 -9.29 38.59
C PRO A 17 35.31 -7.84 38.99
N LEU A 18 34.72 -6.90 38.24
CA LEU A 18 34.70 -5.48 38.54
C LEU A 18 33.71 -5.19 39.67
N THR A 19 34.23 -4.78 40.83
CA THR A 19 33.45 -4.26 41.96
C THR A 19 33.02 -2.83 41.66
N VAL A 20 31.71 -2.59 41.50
CA VAL A 20 31.13 -1.25 41.34
C VAL A 20 30.74 -0.71 42.72
N PRO A 21 31.22 0.48 43.14
CA PRO A 21 30.77 1.10 44.38
C PRO A 21 29.34 1.64 44.24
N GLN A 22 28.46 1.24 45.15
CA GLN A 22 27.16 1.87 45.36
C GLN A 22 27.37 3.20 46.11
N THR A 23 27.00 4.31 45.48
CA THR A 23 26.83 5.61 46.17
C THR A 23 25.36 5.97 46.12
N SER A 24 24.73 5.97 47.30
CA SER A 24 23.33 6.29 47.54
C SER A 24 23.20 7.70 48.09
N GLU A 25 22.76 8.67 47.28
CA GLU A 25 22.11 9.88 47.78
C GLU A 25 21.02 10.32 46.79
N GLN A 26 19.76 10.09 47.14
CA GLN A 26 18.61 10.67 46.46
C GLN A 26 18.23 11.98 47.18
N PRO A 27 18.20 13.13 46.51
CA PRO A 27 17.65 14.36 47.07
C PRO A 27 16.12 14.30 47.08
N THR A 28 15.55 14.56 48.25
CA THR A 28 14.11 14.69 48.49
C THR A 28 13.59 15.97 47.81
N ILE A 29 12.90 15.82 46.68
CA ILE A 29 12.20 16.94 46.02
C ILE A 29 10.83 17.12 46.68
N THR A 30 10.70 18.16 47.50
CA THR A 30 9.42 18.66 48.01
C THR A 30 8.61 19.28 46.86
N LYS A 31 7.51 18.61 46.47
CA LYS A 31 6.56 19.14 45.48
C LYS A 31 5.78 20.33 46.06
N PRO A 32 5.68 21.47 45.34
CA PRO A 32 4.79 22.54 45.73
C PRO A 32 3.32 22.12 45.60
N LYS A 33 2.54 22.48 46.62
CA LYS A 33 1.09 22.27 46.72
C LYS A 33 0.37 23.19 45.73
N VAL A 34 0.05 22.67 44.55
CA VAL A 34 -0.78 23.37 43.56
C VAL A 34 -2.24 23.28 44.00
N THR A 35 -2.86 24.43 44.29
CA THR A 35 -4.30 24.53 44.55
C THR A 35 -5.05 24.39 43.23
N PRO A 36 -6.04 23.48 43.10
CA PRO A 36 -6.77 23.30 41.85
C PRO A 36 -7.67 24.51 41.57
N THR A 37 -7.46 25.14 40.41
CA THR A 37 -8.38 26.15 39.87
C THR A 37 -9.68 25.45 39.44
N PRO A 38 -10.87 26.00 39.75
CA PRO A 38 -12.14 25.40 39.38
C PRO A 38 -12.28 25.29 37.86
N VAL A 39 -12.53 24.06 37.39
CA VAL A 39 -12.82 23.78 35.98
C VAL A 39 -14.15 24.46 35.61
N PRO A 40 -14.19 25.33 34.59
CA PRO A 40 -15.44 25.92 34.12
C PRO A 40 -16.36 24.81 33.59
N LYS A 41 -17.60 24.78 34.10
CA LYS A 41 -18.63 23.84 33.64
C LYS A 41 -18.80 23.98 32.12
N PRO A 42 -18.81 22.87 31.35
CA PRO A 42 -19.04 22.95 29.92
C PRO A 42 -20.45 23.48 29.64
N ASN A 43 -20.53 24.50 28.78
CA ASN A 43 -21.81 24.98 28.28
C ASN A 43 -22.56 23.83 27.60
N PRO A 44 -23.86 23.62 27.88
CA PRO A 44 -24.63 22.56 27.26
C PRO A 44 -24.65 22.77 25.74
N LYS A 45 -24.28 21.71 25.00
CA LYS A 45 -24.41 21.73 23.54
C LYS A 45 -25.89 21.90 23.18
N PRO A 46 -26.24 22.83 22.26
CA PRO A 46 -27.62 22.97 21.81
C PRO A 46 -28.12 21.66 21.20
N SER A 47 -29.38 21.34 21.46
CA SER A 47 -30.00 20.10 20.98
C SER A 47 -30.00 20.04 19.46
N ILE A 48 -30.09 18.83 18.92
CA ILE A 48 -30.15 18.58 17.47
C ILE A 48 -31.32 19.35 16.83
N GLU A 49 -32.43 19.49 17.55
CA GLU A 49 -33.60 20.25 17.10
C GLU A 49 -33.32 21.76 16.97
N THR A 50 -32.54 22.35 17.88
CA THR A 50 -32.13 23.78 17.77
C THR A 50 -31.15 24.03 16.62
N ARG A 51 -30.44 23.00 16.15
CA ARG A 51 -29.56 23.10 14.96
C ARG A 51 -30.31 22.92 13.65
N GLN A 52 -31.42 22.19 13.66
CA GLN A 52 -32.24 21.95 12.46
C GLN A 52 -33.16 23.12 12.14
N SER A 53 -33.70 23.84 13.14
CA SER A 53 -34.54 25.01 12.89
C SER A 53 -33.79 26.17 12.25
N LYS A 54 -32.51 26.36 12.60
CA LYS A 54 -31.68 27.46 12.07
C LYS A 54 -31.25 27.28 10.61
N ILE A 55 -31.42 26.08 10.04
CA ILE A 55 -31.12 25.80 8.62
C ILE A 55 -32.37 25.98 7.75
N LEU A 56 -33.58 25.93 8.33
CA LEU A 56 -34.82 26.07 7.57
C LEU A 56 -35.23 27.53 7.30
N ASP A 57 -34.77 28.49 8.09
CA ASP A 57 -35.11 29.91 7.88
C ASP A 57 -34.31 30.58 6.75
N ASP A 58 -33.13 30.04 6.40
CA ASP A 58 -32.24 30.58 5.34
C ASP A 58 -32.59 30.10 3.91
N LEU A 59 -33.69 29.36 3.71
CA LEU A 59 -34.05 28.77 2.42
C LEU A 59 -35.37 29.27 1.81
N ASN A 60 -36.02 30.27 2.41
CA ASN A 60 -37.32 30.78 1.98
C ASN A 60 -37.27 31.77 0.78
N GLY A 61 -36.45 31.48 -0.23
CA GLY A 61 -36.27 32.35 -1.42
C GLY A 61 -36.18 31.66 -2.78
N TYR A 62 -36.22 30.31 -2.87
CA TYR A 62 -36.06 29.62 -4.15
C TYR A 62 -37.36 28.98 -4.64
N SER A 63 -37.88 29.48 -5.76
CA SER A 63 -38.90 28.79 -6.55
C SER A 63 -38.36 27.46 -7.10
N PRO A 64 -39.14 26.36 -7.08
CA PRO A 64 -38.67 25.08 -7.56
C PRO A 64 -38.57 25.07 -9.09
N VAL A 65 -37.34 24.98 -9.60
CA VAL A 65 -37.08 24.56 -10.98
C VAL A 65 -37.58 23.12 -11.14
N LYS A 66 -38.46 22.89 -12.11
CA LYS A 66 -38.91 21.54 -12.48
C LYS A 66 -37.70 20.68 -12.86
N LEU A 67 -37.35 19.73 -12.00
CA LEU A 67 -36.34 18.71 -12.29
C LEU A 67 -36.81 17.86 -13.49
N PRO A 68 -35.99 17.67 -14.53
CA PRO A 68 -36.28 16.68 -15.56
C PRO A 68 -36.33 15.28 -14.93
N LYS A 69 -37.27 14.46 -15.37
CA LYS A 69 -37.46 13.07 -14.92
C LYS A 69 -36.13 12.32 -15.04
N LYS A 70 -35.58 11.86 -13.91
CA LYS A 70 -34.34 11.07 -13.87
C LYS A 70 -34.55 9.78 -14.67
N THR A 71 -33.85 9.65 -15.79
CA THR A 71 -33.64 8.34 -16.42
C THR A 71 -32.83 7.46 -15.46
N PRO A 72 -33.16 6.17 -15.29
CA PRO A 72 -32.36 5.27 -14.49
C PRO A 72 -30.90 5.22 -15.00
N PRO A 73 -29.91 5.06 -14.11
CA PRO A 73 -28.53 4.88 -14.54
C PRO A 73 -28.40 3.61 -15.38
N GLU A 74 -27.71 3.72 -16.52
CA GLU A 74 -27.46 2.59 -17.42
C GLU A 74 -26.67 1.49 -16.68
N THR A 75 -27.04 0.23 -16.93
CA THR A 75 -26.30 -0.93 -16.44
C THR A 75 -24.98 -1.10 -17.23
N GLY A 76 -24.01 -1.79 -16.64
CA GLY A 76 -22.73 -2.07 -17.33
C GLY A 76 -22.92 -2.82 -18.66
N GLU A 77 -23.98 -3.61 -18.79
CA GLU A 77 -24.32 -4.35 -20.00
C GLU A 77 -24.93 -3.45 -21.08
N GLN A 78 -25.78 -2.49 -20.69
CA GLN A 78 -26.30 -1.46 -21.60
C GLN A 78 -25.17 -0.58 -22.16
N ILE A 79 -24.19 -0.22 -21.32
CA ILE A 79 -23.00 0.53 -21.75
C ILE A 79 -22.18 -0.29 -22.77
N ARG A 80 -21.98 -1.60 -22.52
CA ARG A 80 -21.26 -2.49 -23.46
C ARG A 80 -21.97 -2.60 -24.81
N GLN A 81 -23.29 -2.82 -24.80
CA GLN A 81 -24.07 -2.93 -26.05
C GLN A 81 -24.00 -1.64 -26.87
N ARG A 82 -24.12 -0.48 -26.20
CA ARG A 82 -24.02 0.82 -26.85
C ARG A 82 -22.65 1.04 -27.51
N ILE A 83 -21.56 0.72 -26.82
CA ILE A 83 -20.20 0.85 -27.36
C ILE A 83 -19.97 -0.12 -28.52
N THR A 84 -20.48 -1.35 -28.42
CA THR A 84 -20.31 -2.38 -29.47
C THR A 84 -21.01 -1.97 -30.76
N ALA A 85 -22.15 -1.29 -30.65
CA ALA A 85 -22.94 -0.76 -31.76
C ALA A 85 -22.38 0.52 -32.40
N LEU A 86 -21.36 1.16 -31.82
CA LEU A 86 -20.78 2.38 -32.41
C LEU A 86 -20.01 2.07 -33.72
N PRO A 87 -20.00 3.00 -34.67
CA PRO A 87 -19.09 2.97 -35.83
C PRO A 87 -17.62 2.85 -35.40
N LYS A 88 -16.79 2.14 -36.19
CA LYS A 88 -15.39 1.84 -35.85
C LYS A 88 -14.54 3.10 -35.57
N ASP A 89 -14.83 4.20 -36.26
CA ASP A 89 -14.18 5.51 -36.13
C ASP A 89 -14.57 6.28 -34.86
N GLN A 90 -15.63 5.84 -34.16
CA GLN A 90 -16.08 6.44 -32.89
C GLN A 90 -15.67 5.65 -31.65
N LYS A 91 -15.28 4.37 -31.80
CA LYS A 91 -14.85 3.52 -30.67
C LYS A 91 -13.58 4.00 -29.97
N THR A 92 -12.70 4.70 -30.70
CA THR A 92 -11.43 5.23 -30.16
C THR A 92 -11.60 6.58 -29.46
N LYS A 93 -12.66 7.34 -29.76
CA LYS A 93 -12.97 8.64 -29.12
C LYS A 93 -13.70 8.51 -27.77
N THR A 94 -14.27 7.34 -27.47
CA THR A 94 -15.23 7.18 -26.37
C THR A 94 -14.66 7.22 -24.95
N ILE A 95 -13.35 7.17 -24.74
CA ILE A 95 -12.77 7.28 -23.38
C ILE A 95 -12.57 8.76 -22.98
N GLU A 96 -12.36 9.66 -23.95
CA GLU A 96 -12.06 11.08 -23.69
C GLU A 96 -13.27 11.92 -23.22
N GLY A 97 -14.47 11.33 -23.15
CA GLY A 97 -15.69 12.00 -22.70
C GLY A 97 -16.32 11.44 -21.42
N PHE A 98 -15.69 10.44 -20.78
CA PHE A 98 -16.28 9.83 -19.58
C PHE A 98 -16.12 10.75 -18.37
N SER A 99 -17.22 10.92 -17.62
CA SER A 99 -17.10 11.43 -16.26
C SER A 99 -16.26 10.46 -15.42
N PRO A 100 -15.57 10.93 -14.36
CA PRO A 100 -14.76 10.05 -13.50
C PRO A 100 -15.51 8.83 -12.98
N LYS A 101 -16.81 8.97 -12.68
CA LYS A 101 -17.67 7.88 -12.24
C LYS A 101 -17.92 6.82 -13.34
N GLN A 102 -18.07 7.25 -14.59
CA GLN A 102 -18.23 6.35 -15.74
C GLN A 102 -16.93 5.62 -16.08
N ALA A 103 -15.78 6.29 -15.97
CA ALA A 103 -14.47 5.65 -16.13
C ALA A 103 -14.24 4.57 -15.07
N MET A 104 -14.54 4.85 -13.79
CA MET A 104 -14.47 3.84 -12.73
C MET A 104 -15.42 2.67 -12.96
N ALA A 105 -16.67 2.94 -13.34
CA ALA A 105 -17.64 1.88 -13.64
C ALA A 105 -17.19 1.00 -14.83
N TYR A 106 -16.61 1.61 -15.87
CA TYR A 106 -16.05 0.89 -17.02
C TYR A 106 -14.87 0.00 -16.62
N HIS A 107 -13.94 0.53 -15.81
CA HIS A 107 -12.82 -0.25 -15.29
C HIS A 107 -13.28 -1.41 -14.41
N GLU A 108 -14.26 -1.18 -13.53
CA GLU A 108 -14.80 -2.24 -12.67
C GLU A 108 -15.52 -3.31 -13.51
N ALA A 109 -16.33 -2.93 -14.50
CA ALA A 109 -16.99 -3.86 -15.41
C ALA A 109 -15.98 -4.68 -16.24
N THR A 110 -14.85 -4.06 -16.64
CA THR A 110 -13.76 -4.75 -17.34
C THR A 110 -13.06 -5.74 -16.43
N ARG A 111 -12.81 -5.36 -15.17
CA ARG A 111 -12.20 -6.21 -14.14
C ARG A 111 -13.10 -7.39 -13.77
N VAL A 112 -14.41 -7.17 -13.62
CA VAL A 112 -15.39 -8.23 -13.34
C VAL A 112 -15.51 -9.19 -14.53
N ALA A 113 -15.55 -8.69 -15.76
CA ALA A 113 -15.59 -9.54 -16.94
C ALA A 113 -14.33 -10.41 -17.09
N ALA A 114 -13.15 -9.85 -16.80
CA ALA A 114 -11.92 -10.64 -16.78
C ALA A 114 -11.97 -11.76 -15.73
N ARG A 115 -12.56 -11.52 -14.56
CA ARG A 115 -12.76 -12.55 -13.51
C ARG A 115 -13.84 -13.59 -13.85
N GLN A 116 -14.85 -13.22 -14.62
CA GLN A 116 -15.88 -14.16 -15.07
C GLN A 116 -15.36 -15.09 -16.16
N LEU A 117 -14.47 -14.60 -17.03
CA LEU A 117 -13.75 -15.44 -17.99
C LEU A 117 -12.84 -16.47 -17.30
N THR A 118 -12.31 -16.17 -16.11
CA THR A 118 -11.50 -17.13 -15.33
C THR A 118 -12.35 -18.10 -14.51
N ASN A 119 -13.58 -17.75 -14.16
CA ASN A 119 -14.42 -18.53 -13.23
C ASN A 119 -15.61 -19.24 -13.90
N GLY A 120 -15.88 -19.00 -15.18
CA GLY A 120 -17.07 -19.49 -15.89
C GLY A 120 -16.93 -20.83 -16.64
N SER A 121 -15.79 -21.52 -16.56
CA SER A 121 -15.57 -22.76 -17.32
C SER A 121 -15.71 -24.01 -16.44
N ASN A 122 -16.95 -24.30 -16.03
CA ASN A 122 -17.32 -25.55 -15.36
C ASN A 122 -18.16 -26.42 -16.30
N ASN A 123 -17.56 -26.99 -17.37
CA ASN A 123 -17.95 -28.28 -17.97
C ASN A 123 -17.16 -28.62 -19.26
N VAL A 124 -15.83 -28.65 -19.21
CA VAL A 124 -15.03 -29.34 -20.25
C VAL A 124 -13.84 -30.04 -19.60
N ASN A 125 -13.70 -31.34 -19.89
CA ASN A 125 -12.64 -32.29 -19.53
C ASN A 125 -11.34 -31.69 -18.95
N THR A 126 -11.16 -31.88 -17.65
CA THR A 126 -10.09 -31.32 -16.81
C THR A 126 -8.69 -31.90 -17.05
N ALA A 127 -8.51 -32.86 -17.96
CA ALA A 127 -7.22 -33.51 -18.18
C ALA A 127 -6.38 -32.90 -19.32
N GLN A 128 -6.96 -32.08 -20.21
CA GLN A 128 -6.21 -31.49 -21.34
C GLN A 128 -6.10 -29.95 -21.31
N VAL A 129 -6.89 -29.25 -20.49
CA VAL A 129 -6.90 -27.77 -20.46
C VAL A 129 -5.93 -27.18 -19.43
N GLN A 130 -5.45 -27.97 -18.47
CA GLN A 130 -4.39 -27.52 -17.53
C GLN A 130 -3.01 -27.36 -18.18
N ALA A 131 -2.83 -27.78 -19.43
CA ALA A 131 -1.55 -27.68 -20.14
C ALA A 131 -1.38 -26.42 -21.01
N GLN A 132 -2.42 -25.61 -21.27
CA GLN A 132 -2.34 -24.54 -22.28
C GLN A 132 -2.55 -23.10 -21.77
N ASN A 133 -2.95 -22.88 -20.51
CA ASN A 133 -3.11 -21.52 -19.96
C ASN A 133 -2.22 -21.21 -18.74
N GLN A 134 -1.18 -22.03 -18.50
CA GLN A 134 0.00 -21.63 -17.72
C GLN A 134 1.15 -21.23 -18.64
N ALA A 135 0.87 -20.41 -19.65
CA ALA A 135 1.93 -19.57 -20.20
C ALA A 135 2.26 -18.52 -19.13
N THR A 136 2.94 -18.94 -18.07
CA THR A 136 3.81 -18.06 -17.32
C THR A 136 4.61 -17.32 -18.38
N PRO A 137 4.55 -15.98 -18.47
CA PRO A 137 5.43 -15.27 -19.37
C PRO A 137 6.82 -15.78 -19.07
N LYS A 138 7.44 -16.43 -20.06
CA LYS A 138 8.77 -17.04 -19.94
C LYS A 138 9.63 -15.99 -19.24
N PRO A 139 10.12 -16.23 -18.01
CA PRO A 139 10.76 -15.19 -17.23
C PRO A 139 11.89 -14.66 -18.10
N SER A 140 11.72 -13.43 -18.58
CA SER A 140 12.76 -12.75 -19.33
C SER A 140 13.99 -12.82 -18.43
N GLN A 141 15.03 -13.50 -18.90
CA GLN A 141 16.27 -13.63 -18.15
C GLN A 141 16.85 -12.22 -18.07
N SER A 142 16.47 -11.51 -17.03
CA SER A 142 16.94 -10.16 -16.77
C SER A 142 18.47 -10.23 -16.71
N THR A 143 19.13 -9.53 -17.63
CA THR A 143 20.59 -9.41 -17.66
C THR A 143 21.08 -8.41 -16.61
N SER A 144 20.30 -8.18 -15.56
CA SER A 144 20.60 -7.16 -14.58
C SER A 144 21.90 -7.45 -13.87
N LYS A 145 22.83 -6.50 -13.98
CA LYS A 145 24.10 -6.53 -13.25
C LYS A 145 23.90 -6.21 -11.77
N TYR A 146 22.77 -5.59 -11.42
CA TYR A 146 22.46 -5.25 -10.05
C TYR A 146 21.91 -6.46 -9.28
N SER A 147 22.58 -6.82 -8.18
CA SER A 147 22.13 -7.85 -7.25
C SER A 147 21.43 -7.21 -6.05
N SER A 148 20.11 -7.33 -6.01
CA SER A 148 19.31 -6.88 -4.87
C SER A 148 19.52 -7.81 -3.64
N PRO A 149 19.58 -7.26 -2.41
CA PRO A 149 19.60 -8.04 -1.16
C PRO A 149 18.25 -8.71 -0.86
N TYR A 150 17.19 -8.28 -1.54
CA TYR A 150 15.90 -8.93 -1.44
C TYR A 150 15.87 -10.24 -2.25
N THR A 151 14.95 -11.15 -1.95
CA THR A 151 14.71 -12.34 -2.76
C THR A 151 14.03 -11.95 -4.08
N LYS A 152 14.20 -12.79 -5.11
CA LYS A 152 13.56 -12.57 -6.41
C LYS A 152 12.03 -12.66 -6.26
N GLU A 153 11.55 -13.65 -5.52
CA GLU A 153 10.12 -13.89 -5.27
C GLU A 153 9.43 -12.68 -4.63
N PHE A 154 10.04 -12.07 -3.60
CA PHE A 154 9.47 -10.89 -2.94
C PHE A 154 9.29 -9.71 -3.92
N ARG A 155 10.31 -9.44 -4.74
CA ARG A 155 10.27 -8.36 -5.74
C ARG A 155 9.28 -8.65 -6.85
N GLU A 156 9.27 -9.86 -7.38
CA GLU A 156 8.31 -10.27 -8.41
C GLU A 156 6.88 -10.22 -7.90
N GLN A 157 6.64 -10.58 -6.64
CA GLN A 157 5.33 -10.45 -6.04
C GLN A 157 4.95 -8.97 -5.80
N ILE A 158 5.90 -8.08 -5.48
CA ILE A 158 5.62 -6.64 -5.47
C ILE A 158 5.19 -6.21 -6.88
N HIS A 159 6.04 -6.46 -7.87
CA HIS A 159 5.77 -6.13 -9.26
C HIS A 159 4.41 -6.64 -9.75
N ALA A 160 4.07 -7.91 -9.48
CA ALA A 160 2.81 -8.50 -9.91
C ALA A 160 1.61 -7.79 -9.27
N ASN A 161 1.71 -7.41 -8.00
CA ASN A 161 0.62 -6.69 -7.34
C ASN A 161 0.53 -5.22 -7.78
N GLU A 162 1.63 -4.60 -8.19
CA GLU A 162 1.63 -3.20 -8.65
C GLU A 162 1.24 -3.07 -10.13
N SER A 163 1.69 -3.99 -10.98
CA SER A 163 1.45 -3.97 -12.44
C SER A 163 0.05 -4.42 -12.85
N ASN A 164 -0.69 -5.07 -11.94
CA ASN A 164 -2.07 -5.50 -12.18
C ASN A 164 -3.11 -4.42 -11.87
N VAL A 165 -2.72 -3.31 -11.24
CA VAL A 165 -3.66 -2.25 -10.83
C VAL A 165 -3.83 -1.22 -11.94
N TYR A 166 -2.75 -0.98 -12.70
CA TYR A 166 -2.67 -0.02 -13.79
C TYR A 166 -1.71 -0.60 -14.83
N ASP A 167 -2.03 -0.49 -16.13
CA ASP A 167 -1.07 -0.85 -17.19
C ASP A 167 0.28 -0.19 -16.84
N HIS A 168 1.38 -0.95 -16.91
CA HIS A 168 2.73 -0.46 -16.56
C HIS A 168 3.09 0.85 -17.28
N ASN A 169 2.47 1.07 -18.46
CA ASN A 169 2.57 2.25 -19.29
C ASN A 169 1.42 3.24 -19.12
N SER A 170 0.38 2.92 -18.34
CA SER A 170 -0.65 3.89 -17.96
C SER A 170 -0.05 4.91 -17.02
N THR A 171 0.63 5.85 -17.66
CA THR A 171 0.64 7.23 -17.26
C THR A 171 -0.81 7.56 -16.92
N ASN A 172 -1.13 7.71 -15.64
CA ASN A 172 -2.32 8.43 -15.25
C ASN A 172 -2.04 9.92 -15.52
N TRP A 173 -1.61 10.26 -16.74
CA TRP A 173 -1.22 11.61 -17.15
C TRP A 173 -2.41 12.57 -16.99
N ALA A 174 -3.63 12.08 -17.23
CA ALA A 174 -4.87 12.80 -16.94
C ALA A 174 -4.98 13.26 -15.46
N ASN A 175 -4.28 12.58 -14.56
CA ASN A 175 -4.25 12.86 -13.12
C ASN A 175 -3.07 13.75 -12.70
N GLU A 176 -2.06 13.95 -13.57
CA GLU A 176 -0.97 14.91 -13.32
C GLU A 176 -1.51 16.34 -13.25
N LYS A 177 -2.46 16.69 -14.12
CA LYS A 177 -3.19 17.96 -14.07
C LYS A 177 -4.07 18.13 -12.82
N LYS A 178 -4.37 17.05 -12.10
CA LYS A 178 -5.16 17.06 -10.86
C LYS A 178 -4.31 16.96 -9.60
N GLY A 179 -2.97 16.97 -9.72
CA GLY A 179 -2.06 16.84 -8.58
C GLY A 179 -2.11 15.47 -7.89
N ILE A 180 -2.69 14.46 -8.54
CA ILE A 180 -2.71 13.09 -8.03
C ILE A 180 -1.38 12.45 -8.43
N TRP A 181 -0.64 11.98 -7.43
CA TRP A 181 0.74 11.50 -7.57
C TRP A 181 0.84 10.32 -8.55
N ASN A 182 1.51 10.55 -9.69
CA ASN A 182 1.78 9.48 -10.64
C ASN A 182 2.89 8.56 -10.09
N ALA A 183 2.54 7.29 -9.94
CA ALA A 183 3.48 6.22 -9.67
C ALA A 183 4.18 5.79 -10.98
N LEU A 184 5.49 5.52 -10.91
CA LEU A 184 6.31 5.22 -12.09
C LEU A 184 6.88 3.80 -12.06
N GLY A 185 6.86 3.15 -13.22
CA GLY A 185 7.59 1.92 -13.49
C GLY A 185 7.01 0.65 -12.87
N ARG A 186 7.84 -0.39 -12.91
CA ARG A 186 7.61 -1.77 -12.47
C ARG A 186 7.07 -1.88 -11.05
N TYR A 187 7.53 -0.97 -10.19
CA TYR A 187 7.27 -0.94 -8.75
C TYR A 187 6.42 0.24 -8.31
N GLN A 188 5.80 0.95 -9.28
CA GLN A 188 4.88 2.05 -9.00
C GLN A 188 5.46 3.09 -8.02
N MET A 189 6.69 3.53 -8.27
CA MET A 189 7.40 4.48 -7.42
C MET A 189 6.73 5.85 -7.48
N THR A 190 6.11 6.27 -6.37
CA THR A 190 5.47 7.58 -6.25
C THR A 190 6.51 8.70 -6.13
N GLU A 191 6.08 9.96 -6.29
CA GLU A 191 6.95 11.12 -6.09
C GLU A 191 7.64 11.13 -4.72
N ILE A 192 6.92 10.74 -3.67
CA ILE A 192 7.47 10.66 -2.32
C ILE A 192 8.56 9.59 -2.27
N ALA A 193 8.30 8.40 -2.83
CA ALA A 193 9.29 7.33 -2.89
C ALA A 193 10.54 7.73 -3.71
N LEU A 194 10.36 8.45 -4.83
CA LEU A 194 11.46 8.98 -5.65
C LEU A 194 12.28 10.06 -4.93
N LYS A 195 11.62 10.91 -4.12
CA LYS A 195 12.30 11.87 -3.24
C LYS A 195 13.06 11.15 -2.14
N ASP A 196 12.48 10.13 -1.54
CA ASP A 196 13.12 9.33 -0.51
C ASP A 196 14.43 8.75 -1.03
N VAL A 197 14.44 8.14 -2.22
CA VAL A 197 15.68 7.61 -2.80
C VAL A 197 16.57 8.68 -3.46
N GLY A 198 16.21 9.96 -3.38
CA GLY A 198 17.01 11.07 -3.89
C GLY A 198 17.07 11.18 -5.42
N LEU A 199 16.16 10.52 -6.15
CA LEU A 199 15.98 10.71 -7.59
C LEU A 199 15.28 12.03 -7.93
N ARG A 200 14.46 12.54 -7.00
CA ARG A 200 13.82 13.85 -7.13
C ARG A 200 14.06 14.75 -5.93
N LYS A 201 14.18 16.06 -6.18
CA LYS A 201 14.32 17.10 -5.15
C LYS A 201 13.59 18.36 -5.61
N LYS A 202 12.71 18.91 -4.76
CA LYS A 202 11.88 20.09 -5.09
C LYS A 202 11.17 19.96 -6.46
N GLY A 203 10.67 18.77 -6.76
CA GLY A 203 9.97 18.47 -8.01
C GLY A 203 10.86 18.32 -9.25
N LYS A 204 12.20 18.39 -9.14
CA LYS A 204 13.13 18.20 -10.26
C LYS A 204 13.88 16.87 -10.13
N TRP A 205 14.21 16.25 -11.27
CA TRP A 205 15.13 15.11 -11.32
C TRP A 205 16.55 15.55 -10.92
N THR A 206 17.25 14.69 -10.19
CA THR A 206 18.58 15.02 -9.62
C THR A 206 19.76 14.59 -10.50
N GLY A 207 19.52 13.78 -11.53
CA GLY A 207 20.59 13.14 -12.31
C GLY A 207 21.19 11.90 -11.64
N LYS A 208 20.70 11.51 -10.45
CA LYS A 208 21.14 10.29 -9.76
C LYS A 208 20.93 9.09 -10.69
N TYR A 209 21.97 8.26 -10.84
CA TYR A 209 22.03 7.13 -11.78
C TYR A 209 21.87 7.51 -13.27
N GLY A 210 22.16 8.76 -13.63
CA GLY A 210 21.99 9.25 -15.01
C GLY A 210 20.53 9.51 -15.39
N VAL A 211 19.62 9.60 -14.40
CA VAL A 211 18.20 9.84 -14.62
C VAL A 211 17.90 11.33 -14.53
N TRP A 212 17.62 11.96 -15.67
CA TRP A 212 17.32 13.39 -15.77
C TRP A 212 15.86 13.68 -16.11
N SER A 213 15.12 12.65 -16.48
CA SER A 213 13.72 12.74 -16.87
C SER A 213 12.94 11.50 -16.43
N ARG A 214 11.62 11.58 -16.56
CA ARG A 214 10.72 10.44 -16.42
C ARG A 214 11.07 9.33 -17.40
N ASP A 215 11.35 9.68 -18.65
CA ASP A 215 11.60 8.70 -19.70
C ASP A 215 12.91 7.96 -19.46
N ASP A 216 13.93 8.63 -18.92
CA ASP A 216 15.18 7.98 -18.51
C ASP A 216 14.94 6.90 -17.43
N PHE A 217 14.04 7.18 -16.48
CA PHE A 217 13.66 6.24 -15.42
C PHE A 217 12.90 5.02 -15.98
N LEU A 218 12.03 5.24 -16.97
CA LEU A 218 11.21 4.18 -17.57
C LEU A 218 11.99 3.33 -18.59
N LYS A 219 13.00 3.90 -19.26
CA LYS A 219 13.78 3.23 -20.31
C LYS A 219 14.65 2.07 -19.80
N ASN A 220 14.99 2.05 -18.52
CA ASN A 220 15.86 1.04 -17.92
C ASN A 220 15.12 0.26 -16.81
N PRO A 221 14.11 -0.56 -17.16
CA PRO A 221 13.17 -1.09 -16.18
C PRO A 221 13.79 -2.10 -15.20
N ASP A 222 14.83 -2.81 -15.59
CA ASP A 222 15.41 -3.85 -14.75
C ASP A 222 16.41 -3.23 -13.76
N ASP A 223 17.69 -3.06 -14.10
CA ASP A 223 18.75 -2.72 -13.14
C ASP A 223 18.48 -1.45 -12.31
N LEU A 224 17.97 -0.39 -12.95
CA LEU A 224 17.72 0.88 -12.29
C LEU A 224 16.53 0.80 -11.33
N GLN A 225 15.41 0.23 -11.76
CA GLN A 225 14.23 0.18 -10.89
C GLN A 225 14.40 -0.86 -9.78
N GLU A 226 15.15 -1.94 -10.01
CA GLU A 226 15.59 -2.87 -8.96
C GLU A 226 16.42 -2.15 -7.89
N ARG A 227 17.40 -1.33 -8.30
CA ARG A 227 18.21 -0.54 -7.36
C ARG A 227 17.38 0.46 -6.57
N VAL A 228 16.49 1.16 -7.25
CA VAL A 228 15.60 2.16 -6.65
C VAL A 228 14.62 1.52 -5.67
N LEU A 229 14.08 0.34 -6.01
CA LEU A 229 13.27 -0.44 -5.08
C LEU A 229 14.08 -0.81 -3.84
N THR A 230 15.30 -1.34 -3.99
CA THR A 230 16.14 -1.72 -2.84
C THR A 230 16.33 -0.56 -1.87
N GLU A 231 16.77 0.61 -2.36
CA GLU A 231 17.00 1.78 -1.50
C GLU A 231 15.72 2.25 -0.81
N HIS A 232 14.59 2.17 -1.51
CA HIS A 232 13.31 2.53 -0.93
C HIS A 232 12.89 1.57 0.18
N LEU A 233 13.04 0.25 -0.05
CA LEU A 233 12.73 -0.78 0.95
C LEU A 233 13.67 -0.71 2.17
N GLU A 234 14.94 -0.35 1.97
CA GLU A 234 15.88 -0.09 3.07
C GLU A 234 15.41 1.06 3.96
N LYS A 235 14.95 2.17 3.36
CA LYS A 235 14.35 3.29 4.12
C LYS A 235 13.07 2.87 4.84
N MET A 236 12.20 2.12 4.17
CA MET A 236 10.98 1.60 4.79
C MET A 236 11.29 0.67 5.97
N THR A 237 12.36 -0.12 5.91
CA THR A 237 12.82 -0.95 7.04
C THR A 237 13.09 -0.09 8.28
N THR A 238 13.69 1.09 8.12
CA THR A 238 13.89 2.04 9.24
C THR A 238 12.56 2.58 9.76
N TYR A 239 11.60 2.91 8.89
CA TYR A 239 10.32 3.48 9.30
C TYR A 239 9.44 2.46 10.07
N ILE A 240 9.39 1.21 9.60
CA ILE A 240 8.60 0.15 10.24
C ILE A 240 9.22 -0.35 11.54
N ALA A 241 10.45 0.02 11.88
CA ALA A 241 11.09 -0.38 13.14
C ALA A 241 10.26 0.01 14.37
N THR A 242 9.55 1.15 14.29
CA THR A 242 8.63 1.62 15.34
C THR A 242 7.38 0.75 15.51
N LEU A 243 7.05 -0.07 14.51
CA LEU A 243 5.87 -0.93 14.46
C LEU A 243 6.18 -2.40 14.82
N ARG A 244 7.44 -2.71 15.17
CA ARG A 244 7.88 -4.04 15.61
C ARG A 244 7.08 -4.65 16.77
N PRO A 245 6.48 -3.89 17.71
CA PRO A 245 5.63 -4.48 18.74
C PRO A 245 4.41 -5.28 18.21
N HIS A 246 4.05 -5.12 16.93
CA HIS A 246 3.00 -5.89 16.27
C HIS A 246 3.49 -7.20 15.63
N ILE A 247 4.81 -7.43 15.51
CA ILE A 247 5.36 -8.68 14.95
C ILE A 247 4.97 -9.86 15.85
N GLY A 248 4.63 -10.99 15.22
CA GLY A 248 4.17 -12.21 15.91
C GLY A 248 2.69 -12.18 16.30
N LYS A 249 1.96 -11.10 16.03
CA LYS A 249 0.51 -11.04 16.28
C LYS A 249 -0.23 -11.73 15.15
N THR A 250 -1.07 -12.71 15.49
CA THR A 250 -2.02 -13.29 14.56
C THR A 250 -3.21 -12.35 14.36
N ILE A 251 -3.43 -11.93 13.12
CA ILE A 251 -4.60 -11.16 12.73
C ILE A 251 -5.68 -12.14 12.26
N LYS A 252 -6.89 -12.00 12.81
CA LYS A 252 -8.09 -12.60 12.23
C LYS A 252 -8.50 -11.77 11.01
N GLY A 253 -7.90 -12.08 9.87
CA GLY A 253 -8.05 -11.33 8.64
C GLY A 253 -9.44 -11.50 8.01
N ILE A 254 -9.72 -10.70 6.97
CA ILE A 254 -11.01 -10.71 6.27
C ILE A 254 -11.21 -12.01 5.49
N LYS A 255 -10.14 -12.51 4.88
CA LYS A 255 -10.18 -13.74 4.05
C LYS A 255 -9.54 -14.96 4.71
N ALA A 256 -8.52 -14.73 5.52
CA ALA A 256 -7.81 -15.78 6.25
C ALA A 256 -7.08 -15.16 7.45
N ASN A 257 -6.74 -15.99 8.42
CA ASN A 257 -5.82 -15.59 9.48
C ASN A 257 -4.40 -15.50 8.91
N PHE A 258 -3.59 -14.60 9.44
CA PHE A 258 -2.18 -14.48 9.10
C PHE A 258 -1.39 -13.86 10.26
N GLU A 259 -0.10 -14.14 10.34
CA GLU A 259 0.83 -13.55 11.30
C GLU A 259 1.48 -12.28 10.73
N VAL A 260 1.61 -11.25 11.56
CA VAL A 260 2.38 -10.04 11.21
C VAL A 260 3.87 -10.34 11.32
N ASN A 261 4.62 -10.06 10.26
CA ASN A 261 6.08 -10.19 10.23
C ASN A 261 6.73 -9.02 9.48
N GLU A 262 8.06 -8.90 9.56
CA GLU A 262 8.76 -7.75 8.97
C GLU A 262 8.59 -7.70 7.43
N ASN A 263 8.52 -8.86 6.77
CA ASN A 263 8.38 -8.95 5.30
C ASN A 263 7.03 -8.40 4.83
N ASN A 264 5.95 -8.82 5.48
CA ASN A 264 4.61 -8.44 5.09
C ASN A 264 4.29 -6.98 5.47
N MET A 265 4.85 -6.50 6.59
CA MET A 265 4.81 -5.09 6.95
C MET A 265 5.56 -4.23 5.93
N LEU A 266 6.74 -4.66 5.49
CA LEU A 266 7.52 -3.95 4.48
C LEU A 266 6.74 -3.84 3.16
N ALA A 267 6.09 -4.92 2.72
CA ALA A 267 5.27 -4.92 1.51
C ALA A 267 4.02 -4.03 1.64
N ALA A 268 3.39 -3.99 2.82
CA ALA A 268 2.26 -3.10 3.09
C ALA A 268 2.68 -1.62 3.17
N ALA A 269 3.81 -1.34 3.81
CA ALA A 269 4.39 0.00 3.90
C ALA A 269 4.82 0.54 2.53
N HIS A 270 5.37 -0.31 1.65
CA HIS A 270 5.64 0.09 0.27
C HIS A 270 4.37 0.57 -0.46
N ARG A 271 3.24 -0.12 -0.26
CA ARG A 271 1.98 0.19 -0.96
C ARG A 271 1.28 1.44 -0.45
N ARG A 272 1.12 1.60 0.87
CA ARG A 272 0.33 2.70 1.48
C ARG A 272 1.14 3.65 2.36
N GLY A 273 2.43 3.43 2.51
CA GLY A 273 3.30 4.19 3.42
C GLY A 273 3.21 3.72 4.87
N ASN A 274 4.24 4.06 5.64
CA ASN A 274 4.36 3.67 7.06
C ASN A 274 3.25 4.25 7.95
N GLY A 275 2.83 5.50 7.69
CA GLY A 275 1.78 6.15 8.49
C GLY A 275 0.44 5.42 8.42
N MET A 276 0.00 5.06 7.21
CA MET A 276 -1.27 4.34 7.02
C MET A 276 -1.18 2.89 7.57
N LEU A 277 -0.03 2.22 7.40
CA LEU A 277 0.22 0.93 8.05
C LEU A 277 0.11 1.01 9.57
N SER A 278 0.71 2.04 10.19
CA SER A 278 0.62 2.27 11.63
C SER A 278 -0.82 2.46 12.08
N MET A 279 -1.60 3.29 11.38
CA MET A 279 -3.02 3.50 11.67
C MET A 279 -3.83 2.21 11.61
N TYR A 280 -3.59 1.37 10.60
CA TYR A 280 -4.24 0.07 10.47
C TYR A 280 -3.88 -0.89 11.63
N LEU A 281 -2.59 -0.98 11.98
CA LEU A 281 -2.14 -1.87 13.07
C LEU A 281 -2.66 -1.43 14.45
N GLU A 282 -2.72 -0.13 14.72
CA GLU A 282 -3.33 0.38 15.96
C GLU A 282 -4.85 0.17 15.98
N HIS A 283 -5.53 0.35 14.84
CA HIS A 283 -6.95 -0.01 14.70
C HIS A 283 -7.19 -1.49 15.01
N LEU A 284 -6.35 -2.40 14.49
CA LEU A 284 -6.42 -3.82 14.80
C LEU A 284 -6.20 -4.10 16.28
N LYS A 285 -5.20 -3.48 16.90
CA LYS A 285 -4.91 -3.63 18.33
C LYS A 285 -6.11 -3.24 19.20
N SER A 286 -6.79 -2.12 18.90
CA SER A 286 -8.03 -1.72 19.57
C SER A 286 -9.20 -2.68 19.32
N ASN A 287 -9.14 -3.48 18.25
CA ASN A 287 -10.15 -4.47 17.87
C ASN A 287 -9.69 -5.92 18.12
N ASN A 288 -8.81 -6.14 19.10
CA ASN A 288 -8.30 -7.48 19.47
C ASN A 288 -7.73 -8.25 18.28
N TYR A 289 -7.00 -7.56 17.40
CA TYR A 289 -6.41 -8.06 16.17
C TYR A 289 -7.41 -8.74 15.22
N LYS A 290 -8.66 -8.27 15.20
CA LYS A 290 -9.67 -8.68 14.22
C LYS A 290 -9.82 -7.63 13.12
N SER A 291 -9.63 -8.06 11.88
CA SER A 291 -9.87 -7.24 10.69
C SER A 291 -11.33 -7.39 10.25
N ASP A 292 -12.07 -6.29 10.22
CA ASP A 292 -13.49 -6.28 9.88
C ASP A 292 -13.80 -5.01 9.06
N ALA A 293 -13.99 -5.19 7.74
CA ALA A 293 -14.19 -4.07 6.82
C ALA A 293 -15.42 -3.22 7.15
N SER A 294 -16.42 -3.76 7.87
CA SER A 294 -17.60 -3.01 8.30
C SER A 294 -17.30 -2.04 9.46
N LYS A 295 -16.17 -2.23 10.14
CA LYS A 295 -15.73 -1.43 11.29
C LYS A 295 -14.58 -0.49 10.95
N PHE A 296 -14.08 -0.52 9.73
CA PHE A 296 -13.05 0.40 9.30
C PHE A 296 -13.58 1.84 9.26
N PRO A 297 -12.74 2.84 9.61
CA PRO A 297 -13.09 4.23 9.40
C PRO A 297 -13.47 4.45 7.92
N PRO A 298 -14.64 5.06 7.62
CA PRO A 298 -15.10 5.25 6.25
C PRO A 298 -14.08 5.95 5.35
N GLU A 299 -13.30 6.87 5.91
CA GLU A 299 -12.26 7.65 5.24
C GLU A 299 -10.99 6.85 4.89
N HIS A 300 -10.83 5.65 5.44
CA HIS A 300 -9.64 4.80 5.27
C HIS A 300 -9.99 3.36 4.86
N ASN A 301 -11.23 3.10 4.46
CA ASN A 301 -11.71 1.75 4.19
C ASN A 301 -10.86 1.05 3.11
N ASP A 302 -10.66 1.72 1.98
CA ASP A 302 -9.88 1.20 0.85
C ASP A 302 -8.40 1.02 1.19
N GLU A 303 -7.81 1.96 1.93
CA GLU A 303 -6.44 1.87 2.42
C GLU A 303 -6.23 0.68 3.34
N PHE A 304 -7.14 0.47 4.29
CA PHE A 304 -7.08 -0.62 5.26
C PHE A 304 -7.26 -1.97 4.56
N LEU A 305 -8.15 -2.05 3.57
CA LEU A 305 -8.32 -3.25 2.74
C LEU A 305 -7.06 -3.60 1.95
N GLU A 306 -6.39 -2.61 1.36
CA GLU A 306 -5.14 -2.84 0.63
C GLU A 306 -4.00 -3.27 1.56
N ILE A 307 -3.90 -2.67 2.76
CA ILE A 307 -2.92 -3.07 3.77
C ILE A 307 -3.18 -4.49 4.26
N GLU A 308 -4.41 -4.84 4.63
CA GLU A 308 -4.80 -6.21 5.00
C GLU A 308 -4.36 -7.20 3.92
N THR A 309 -4.69 -6.87 2.67
CA THR A 309 -4.41 -7.74 1.54
C THR A 309 -2.92 -7.93 1.35
N ARG A 310 -2.12 -6.88 1.52
CA ARG A 310 -0.65 -6.97 1.43
C ARG A 310 -0.06 -7.79 2.54
N LEU A 311 -0.46 -7.55 3.79
CA LEU A 311 0.04 -8.30 4.95
C LEU A 311 -0.22 -9.80 4.76
N ARG A 312 -1.44 -10.18 4.36
CA ARG A 312 -1.80 -11.57 4.12
C ARG A 312 -1.06 -12.20 2.93
N LYS A 313 -0.94 -11.48 1.81
CA LYS A 313 -0.28 -12.02 0.60
C LYS A 313 1.23 -12.22 0.77
N PHE A 314 1.85 -11.55 1.74
CA PHE A 314 3.30 -11.57 1.96
C PHE A 314 3.73 -12.33 3.21
N GLU A 315 2.80 -12.94 3.93
CA GLU A 315 3.10 -13.69 5.15
C GLU A 315 4.21 -14.73 4.94
N ASN A 316 4.13 -15.49 3.85
CA ASN A 316 5.03 -16.62 3.57
C ASN A 316 6.11 -16.29 2.54
N ILE A 317 6.35 -15.01 2.23
CA ILE A 317 7.35 -14.59 1.25
C ILE A 317 8.52 -13.95 1.97
N GLN A 318 9.67 -14.60 1.91
CA GLN A 318 10.89 -14.09 2.53
C GLN A 318 11.39 -12.86 1.79
N ALA A 319 11.56 -11.72 2.48
CA ALA A 319 11.99 -10.50 1.82
C ALA A 319 13.49 -10.49 1.48
N LYS A 320 14.37 -10.88 2.42
CA LYS A 320 15.84 -10.81 2.26
C LYS A 320 16.44 -12.19 2.04
N LYS A 321 17.53 -12.25 1.26
CA LYS A 321 18.33 -13.47 1.04
C LYS A 321 19.06 -13.90 2.30
#